data_AF-A0A819CRZ4-F1
#
_entry.id   AF-A0A819CRZ4-F1
#
_cell.length_a   1.000
_cell.length_b   1.000
_cell.length_c   1.000
_cell.angle_alpha   90.00
_cell.angle_beta   90.00
_cell.angle_gamma   90.00
#
_symmetry.space_group_name_H-M   'P 1'
#
loop_
_entity.id
_entity.type
_entity.pdbx_description
1 polymer ?
#
loop_
_entity_poly.entity_id
_entity_poly.type
_entity_poly.pdbx_seq_one_letter_code
_entity_poly.pdbx_strand_id
1 'polypeptide(L)'
;MYSTNESTNDENSGQILVETIRRHEKHTFIIIHSHTACNDPNLRWSFASRGVNMITESMIQIRNVLHQLLPLGQINSKSTYTCPYCKWSLFSFSQLYIHVPLYHTNEEELSIKCQICQRSTRNYAVHLHEEHNDEHQQRSIATPLYAFSLVVCQRKRDNRFLVVQESGSKGFWLPGGRVEIGEQLDKAAERETLEEAGVKIRLIGILKIEFVPRSDINRLRIIYFAEPFDEDNCEPKTIPDYESYGAMWLTYEQTLQCNTQGQLRGNEPLKWFKYIVQNGTIHSLSILSKTEV
;
A
#
# COMPACT_ATOMS: atom_id res chain seq x y z
N MET A 1 37.37 22.95 -24.41
CA MET A 1 36.94 23.22 -25.81
C MET A 1 37.82 22.37 -26.69
N TYR A 2 37.42 21.25 -27.28
CA TYR A 2 36.14 20.77 -27.81
C TYR A 2 35.99 19.29 -27.46
N SER A 3 34.81 18.86 -27.00
CA SER A 3 34.47 17.43 -26.93
C SER A 3 32.96 17.27 -26.77
N THR A 4 32.21 17.54 -27.84
CA THR A 4 30.80 17.14 -28.00
C THR A 4 30.47 17.37 -29.48
N ASN A 5 30.34 16.32 -30.30
CA ASN A 5 29.61 16.39 -31.58
C ASN A 5 29.46 15.02 -32.28
N GLU A 6 30.15 13.96 -31.86
CA GLU A 6 29.98 12.63 -32.47
C GLU A 6 28.80 11.82 -31.88
N SER A 7 28.54 11.91 -30.57
CA SER A 7 27.48 11.12 -29.92
C SER A 7 26.06 11.53 -30.33
N THR A 8 25.82 12.83 -30.56
CA THR A 8 24.49 13.37 -30.90
C THR A 8 24.04 13.02 -32.31
N ASN A 9 24.98 12.81 -33.24
CA ASN A 9 24.66 12.55 -34.65
C ASN A 9 24.24 11.08 -34.88
N ASP A 10 24.88 10.16 -34.16
CA ASP A 10 24.58 8.73 -34.23
C ASP A 10 23.26 8.38 -33.51
N GLU A 11 22.95 9.06 -32.39
CA GLU A 11 21.70 8.88 -31.65
C GLU A 11 20.47 9.39 -32.42
N ASN A 12 20.58 10.55 -33.09
CA ASN A 12 19.54 11.04 -33.99
C ASN A 12 19.32 10.09 -35.18
N SER A 13 20.40 9.50 -35.70
CA SER A 13 20.33 8.50 -36.78
C SER A 13 19.61 7.23 -36.31
N GLY A 14 19.88 6.78 -35.08
CA GLY A 14 19.19 5.64 -34.46
C GLY A 14 17.69 5.86 -34.29
N GLN A 15 17.28 7.05 -33.85
CA GLN A 15 15.85 7.39 -33.69
C GLN A 15 15.11 7.40 -35.04
N ILE A 16 15.71 8.00 -36.08
CA ILE A 16 15.16 8.03 -37.45
C ILE A 16 14.99 6.60 -38.00
N LEU A 17 15.97 5.73 -37.73
CA LEU A 17 15.90 4.33 -38.15
C LEU A 17 14.73 3.60 -37.48
N VAL A 18 14.55 3.76 -36.16
CA VAL A 18 13.42 3.16 -35.42
C VAL A 18 12.08 3.60 -36.01
N GLU A 19 11.91 4.91 -36.25
CA GLU A 19 10.68 5.44 -36.86
C GLU A 19 10.44 4.85 -38.25
N THR A 20 11.51 4.73 -39.06
CA THR A 20 11.43 4.17 -40.41
C THR A 20 11.03 2.69 -40.38
N ILE A 21 11.61 1.90 -39.48
CA ILE A 21 11.25 0.49 -39.28
C ILE A 21 9.79 0.39 -38.85
N ARG A 22 9.35 1.18 -37.85
CA ARG A 22 7.97 1.11 -37.34
C ARG A 22 6.91 1.51 -38.37
N ARG A 23 7.25 2.39 -39.32
CA ARG A 23 6.35 2.77 -40.43
C ARG A 23 6.09 1.61 -41.40
N HIS A 24 7.09 0.76 -41.66
CA HIS A 24 7.00 -0.32 -42.64
C HIS A 24 6.69 -1.68 -41.99
N GLU A 25 7.30 -1.96 -40.84
CA GLU A 25 7.29 -3.23 -40.15
C GLU A 25 6.74 -3.07 -38.72
N LYS A 26 5.41 -3.16 -38.61
CA LYS A 26 4.70 -2.96 -37.34
C LYS A 26 4.96 -4.05 -36.29
N HIS A 27 5.44 -5.22 -36.73
CA HIS A 27 5.60 -6.41 -35.89
C HIS A 27 7.05 -6.77 -35.57
N THR A 28 8.03 -5.99 -36.05
CA THR A 28 9.44 -6.23 -35.73
C THR A 28 9.74 -5.95 -34.26
N PHE A 29 10.40 -6.88 -33.57
CA PHE A 29 10.92 -6.60 -32.23
C PHE A 29 12.21 -5.78 -32.33
N ILE A 30 12.22 -4.55 -31.81
CA ILE A 30 13.39 -3.65 -31.88
C ILE A 30 14.12 -3.65 -30.54
N ILE A 31 15.41 -3.96 -30.58
CA ILE A 31 16.33 -3.90 -29.45
C ILE A 31 17.36 -2.80 -29.72
N ILE A 32 17.48 -1.85 -28.81
CA ILE A 32 18.59 -0.89 -28.79
C ILE A 32 19.65 -1.41 -27.81
N HIS A 33 20.80 -1.83 -28.34
CA HIS A 33 21.96 -2.21 -27.54
C HIS A 33 22.86 -0.98 -27.33
N SER A 34 22.72 -0.30 -26.19
CA SER A 34 23.42 0.98 -25.95
C SER A 34 23.62 1.26 -24.46
N HIS A 35 24.87 1.54 -24.08
CA HIS A 35 25.21 2.02 -22.74
C HIS A 35 24.57 3.39 -22.46
N THR A 36 24.64 4.33 -23.42
CA THR A 36 24.10 5.68 -23.27
C THR A 36 22.58 5.66 -23.09
N ALA A 37 21.84 4.93 -23.94
CA ALA A 37 20.38 4.84 -23.82
C ALA A 37 19.90 4.08 -22.56
N CYS A 38 20.78 3.29 -21.92
CA CYS A 38 20.49 2.70 -20.62
C CYS A 38 20.65 3.70 -19.45
N ASN A 39 21.50 4.71 -19.60
CA ASN A 39 21.89 5.62 -18.53
C ASN A 39 21.37 7.06 -18.70
N ASP A 40 20.81 7.41 -19.86
CA ASP A 40 20.13 8.69 -20.11
C ASP A 40 18.60 8.51 -20.13
N PRO A 41 17.85 9.07 -19.16
CA PRO A 41 16.40 8.92 -19.09
C PRO A 41 15.66 9.58 -20.26
N ASN A 42 16.15 10.69 -20.79
CA ASN A 42 15.50 11.39 -21.91
C ASN A 42 15.66 10.59 -23.20
N LEU A 43 16.87 10.09 -23.44
CA LEU A 43 17.15 9.24 -24.60
C LEU A 43 16.38 7.92 -24.51
N ARG A 44 16.33 7.31 -23.32
CA ARG A 44 15.56 6.09 -23.06
C ARG A 44 14.07 6.30 -23.34
N TRP A 45 13.49 7.37 -22.82
CA TRP A 45 12.09 7.73 -23.05
C TRP A 45 11.81 7.98 -24.54
N SER A 46 12.70 8.74 -25.20
CA SER A 46 12.62 9.04 -26.63
C SER A 46 12.57 7.79 -27.50
N PHE A 47 13.37 6.76 -27.19
CA PHE A 47 13.32 5.47 -27.89
C PHE A 47 12.04 4.69 -27.57
N ALA A 48 11.66 4.61 -26.29
CA ALA A 48 10.46 3.88 -25.85
C ALA A 48 9.18 4.45 -26.48
N SER A 49 9.02 5.77 -26.52
CA SER A 49 7.87 6.44 -27.13
C SER A 49 7.79 6.28 -28.66
N ARG A 50 8.88 5.82 -29.30
CA ARG A 50 8.95 5.48 -30.73
C ARG A 50 8.70 4.00 -31.02
N GLY A 51 8.30 3.23 -30.01
CA GLY A 51 7.96 1.82 -30.16
C GLY A 51 9.17 0.88 -30.13
N VAL A 52 10.31 1.30 -29.56
CA VAL A 52 11.38 0.35 -29.19
C VAL A 52 10.87 -0.59 -28.12
N ASN A 53 11.02 -1.90 -28.32
CA ASN A 53 10.53 -2.90 -27.36
C ASN A 53 11.49 -3.12 -26.20
N MET A 54 12.80 -2.98 -26.45
CA MET A 54 13.82 -3.24 -25.45
C MET A 54 15.03 -2.33 -25.63
N ILE A 55 15.53 -1.77 -24.53
CA ILE A 55 16.77 -1.00 -24.47
C ILE A 55 17.65 -1.64 -23.39
N THR A 56 18.83 -2.11 -23.77
CA THR A 56 19.71 -2.85 -22.86
C THR A 56 21.19 -2.69 -23.25
N GLU A 57 22.09 -2.90 -22.31
CA GLU A 57 23.53 -3.10 -22.58
C GLU A 57 23.96 -4.56 -22.36
N SER A 58 23.04 -5.40 -21.87
CA SER A 58 23.33 -6.77 -21.43
C SER A 58 23.07 -7.78 -22.55
N MET A 59 24.14 -8.43 -23.01
CA MET A 59 24.04 -9.55 -23.97
C MET A 59 23.25 -10.75 -23.41
N ILE A 60 23.25 -10.95 -22.09
CA ILE A 60 22.46 -12.01 -21.44
C ILE A 60 20.97 -11.72 -21.61
N GLN A 61 20.55 -10.46 -21.42
CA GLN A 61 19.15 -10.08 -21.58
C GLN A 61 18.70 -10.16 -23.04
N ILE A 62 19.57 -9.79 -23.99
CA ILE A 62 19.32 -10.00 -25.42
C ILE A 62 19.09 -11.49 -25.70
N ARG A 63 19.97 -12.37 -25.22
CA ARG A 63 19.79 -13.82 -25.39
C ARG A 63 18.47 -14.30 -24.79
N ASN A 64 18.13 -13.86 -23.58
CA ASN A 64 16.91 -14.26 -22.90
C ASN A 64 15.64 -13.83 -23.66
N VAL A 65 15.60 -12.58 -24.15
CA VAL A 65 14.44 -12.12 -24.92
C VAL A 65 14.34 -12.85 -26.25
N LEU A 66 15.46 -13.12 -26.93
CA LEU A 66 15.45 -13.89 -28.18
C LEU A 66 14.85 -15.29 -27.96
N HIS A 67 15.18 -15.97 -26.85
CA HIS A 67 14.54 -17.25 -26.50
C HIS A 67 13.03 -17.14 -26.29
N GLN A 68 12.53 -16.02 -25.75
CA GLN A 68 11.09 -15.77 -25.60
C GLN A 68 10.41 -15.41 -26.93
N LEU A 69 11.15 -14.84 -27.88
CA LEU A 69 10.63 -14.48 -29.21
C LEU A 69 10.57 -15.69 -30.16
N LEU A 70 11.46 -16.69 -30.01
CA LEU A 70 11.52 -17.87 -30.89
C LEU A 70 10.17 -18.61 -31.08
N PRO A 71 9.33 -18.77 -30.04
CA PRO A 71 8.02 -19.40 -30.21
C PRO A 71 7.02 -18.51 -30.96
N LEU A 72 7.21 -17.19 -31.02
CA LEU A 72 6.27 -16.27 -31.65
C LEU A 72 6.32 -16.44 -33.18
N GLY A 73 5.15 -16.64 -33.80
CA GLY A 73 5.04 -16.87 -35.25
C GLY A 73 5.09 -18.34 -35.68
N GLN A 74 5.34 -19.28 -34.77
CA GLN A 74 5.18 -20.71 -35.06
C GLN A 74 3.69 -21.08 -35.02
N ILE A 75 3.13 -21.44 -36.18
CA ILE A 75 1.71 -21.80 -36.30
C ILE A 75 1.53 -23.27 -35.94
N ASN A 76 0.85 -23.54 -34.82
CA ASN A 76 0.40 -24.87 -34.43
C ASN A 76 -1.14 -24.97 -34.51
N SER A 77 -1.69 -26.18 -34.44
CA SER A 77 -3.14 -26.44 -34.56
C SER A 77 -4.05 -25.74 -33.53
N LYS A 78 -3.47 -25.15 -32.47
CA LYS A 78 -4.19 -24.43 -31.40
C LYS A 78 -4.12 -22.90 -31.51
N SER A 79 -3.62 -22.36 -32.62
CA SER A 79 -3.31 -20.92 -32.75
C SER A 79 -4.51 -20.14 -33.29
N THR A 80 -5.38 -19.65 -32.39
CA THR A 80 -6.67 -19.03 -32.75
C THR A 80 -6.80 -17.57 -32.29
N TYR A 81 -5.86 -17.08 -31.49
CA TYR A 81 -5.97 -15.77 -30.85
C TYR A 81 -5.34 -14.66 -31.68
N THR A 82 -5.89 -13.45 -31.55
CA THR A 82 -5.37 -12.23 -32.18
C THR A 82 -5.00 -11.21 -31.12
N CYS A 83 -3.84 -10.57 -31.24
CA CYS A 83 -3.44 -9.52 -30.31
C CYS A 83 -4.34 -8.28 -30.50
N PRO A 84 -5.00 -7.78 -29.45
CA PRO A 84 -5.94 -6.68 -29.59
C PRO A 84 -5.24 -5.33 -29.85
N TYR A 85 -3.97 -5.19 -29.47
CA TYR A 85 -3.14 -4.01 -29.73
C TYR A 85 -2.72 -3.91 -31.20
N CYS A 86 -1.93 -4.88 -31.69
CA CYS A 86 -1.29 -4.79 -33.01
C CYS A 86 -1.95 -5.61 -34.12
N LYS A 87 -3.04 -6.33 -33.81
CA LYS A 87 -3.81 -7.20 -34.72
C LYS A 87 -3.02 -8.38 -35.31
N TRP A 88 -1.83 -8.67 -34.80
CA TRP A 88 -1.11 -9.89 -35.16
C TRP A 88 -1.92 -11.11 -34.68
N SER A 89 -2.30 -11.97 -35.63
CA SER A 89 -3.18 -13.12 -35.43
C SER A 89 -2.42 -14.44 -35.42
N LEU A 90 -3.16 -15.54 -35.22
CA LEU A 90 -2.65 -16.92 -35.17
C LEU A 90 -1.69 -17.16 -34.01
N PHE A 91 -2.04 -16.65 -32.82
CA PHE A 91 -1.36 -16.98 -31.57
C PHE A 91 -2.04 -18.15 -30.85
N SER A 92 -1.24 -19.05 -30.29
CA SER A 92 -1.64 -19.85 -29.13
C SER A 92 -1.80 -18.95 -27.91
N PHE A 93 -2.44 -19.47 -26.86
CA PHE A 93 -2.58 -18.74 -25.61
C PHE A 93 -1.22 -18.34 -25.00
N SER A 94 -0.27 -19.27 -24.91
CA SER A 94 1.06 -19.01 -24.35
C SER A 94 1.85 -18.00 -25.17
N GLN A 95 1.72 -18.04 -26.50
CA GLN A 95 2.36 -17.05 -27.37
C GLN A 95 1.74 -15.66 -27.17
N LEU A 96 0.41 -15.55 -27.06
CA LEU A 96 -0.25 -14.28 -26.76
C LEU A 96 0.19 -13.72 -25.40
N TYR A 97 0.26 -14.59 -24.39
CA TYR A 97 0.69 -14.24 -23.03
C TYR A 97 2.12 -13.70 -22.97
N ILE A 98 3.03 -14.25 -23.80
CA ILE A 98 4.41 -13.74 -23.95
C ILE A 98 4.43 -12.46 -24.81
N HIS A 99 3.66 -12.41 -25.89
CA HIS A 99 3.66 -11.32 -26.86
C HIS A 99 3.21 -9.98 -26.25
N VAL A 100 2.13 -9.97 -25.49
CA VAL A 100 1.54 -8.73 -24.97
C VAL A 100 2.53 -7.90 -24.12
N PRO A 101 3.17 -8.44 -23.08
CA PRO A 101 4.15 -7.67 -22.29
C PRO A 101 5.42 -7.33 -23.09
N LEU A 102 5.87 -8.18 -24.00
CA LEU A 102 7.07 -7.90 -24.80
C LEU A 102 6.86 -6.74 -25.78
N TYR A 103 5.65 -6.61 -26.35
CA TYR A 103 5.40 -5.64 -27.40
C TYR A 103 4.66 -4.38 -26.94
N HIS A 104 3.78 -4.49 -25.93
CA HIS A 104 2.75 -3.46 -25.66
C HIS A 104 2.78 -2.93 -24.23
N THR A 105 3.80 -3.21 -23.43
CA THR A 105 3.91 -2.65 -22.07
C THR A 105 4.00 -1.12 -22.03
N ASN A 106 4.47 -0.49 -23.11
CA ASN A 106 4.56 0.97 -23.22
C ASN A 106 3.42 1.60 -24.05
N GLU A 107 2.41 0.82 -24.43
CA GLU A 107 1.21 1.31 -25.13
C GLU A 107 0.16 1.83 -24.14
N GLU A 108 -0.78 2.63 -24.63
CA GLU A 108 -1.90 3.13 -23.82
C GLU A 108 -2.81 1.99 -23.30
N GLU A 109 -3.53 2.28 -22.23
CA GLU A 109 -4.48 1.32 -21.64
C GLU A 109 -5.57 0.93 -22.64
N LEU A 110 -5.73 -0.37 -22.87
CA LEU A 110 -6.71 -0.88 -23.80
C LEU A 110 -7.93 -1.45 -23.08
N SER A 111 -9.05 -0.73 -23.17
CA SER A 111 -10.36 -1.20 -22.76
C SER A 111 -10.98 -2.07 -23.85
N ILE A 112 -11.21 -3.36 -23.57
CA ILE A 112 -11.76 -4.31 -24.53
C ILE A 112 -12.47 -5.47 -23.83
N LYS A 113 -13.32 -6.18 -24.58
CA LYS A 113 -13.83 -7.50 -24.18
C LYS A 113 -12.75 -8.56 -24.43
N CYS A 114 -12.31 -9.22 -23.36
CA CYS A 114 -11.24 -10.23 -23.45
C CYS A 114 -11.68 -11.43 -24.31
N GLN A 115 -10.91 -11.78 -25.33
CA GLN A 115 -11.21 -12.92 -26.22
C GLN A 115 -11.12 -14.30 -25.53
N ILE A 116 -10.40 -14.39 -24.41
CA ILE A 116 -10.18 -15.65 -23.67
C ILE A 116 -11.36 -15.95 -22.74
N CYS A 117 -11.79 -14.98 -21.91
CA CYS A 117 -12.88 -15.20 -20.93
C CYS A 117 -14.13 -14.35 -21.15
N GLN A 118 -14.20 -13.55 -22.20
CA GLN A 118 -15.36 -12.72 -22.56
C GLN A 118 -15.75 -11.64 -21.54
N ARG A 119 -14.93 -11.38 -20.52
CA ARG A 119 -15.12 -10.28 -19.56
C ARG A 119 -14.65 -8.95 -20.16
N SER A 120 -15.38 -7.87 -19.88
CA SER A 120 -14.94 -6.50 -20.19
C SER A 120 -13.86 -6.07 -19.21
N THR A 121 -12.73 -5.58 -19.71
CA THR A 121 -11.62 -5.06 -18.91
C THR A 121 -11.28 -3.63 -19.31
N ARG A 122 -10.80 -2.83 -18.36
CA ARG A 122 -10.30 -1.47 -18.59
C ARG A 122 -8.83 -1.45 -19.03
N ASN A 123 -8.06 -2.43 -18.57
CA ASN A 123 -6.65 -2.61 -18.93
C ASN A 123 -6.41 -4.08 -19.31
N TYR A 124 -6.33 -4.34 -20.62
CA TYR A 124 -6.21 -5.70 -21.14
C TYR A 124 -4.90 -6.39 -20.73
N ALA A 125 -3.76 -5.69 -20.73
CA ALA A 125 -2.47 -6.28 -20.38
C ALA A 125 -2.45 -6.76 -18.92
N VAL A 126 -2.93 -5.93 -17.98
CA VAL A 126 -3.05 -6.31 -16.56
C VAL A 126 -4.01 -7.49 -16.41
N HIS A 127 -5.20 -7.42 -17.03
CA HIS A 127 -6.16 -8.51 -16.99
C HIS A 127 -5.58 -9.83 -17.52
N LEU A 128 -4.83 -9.79 -18.63
CA LEU A 128 -4.18 -10.98 -19.20
C LEU A 128 -3.20 -11.60 -18.20
N HIS A 129 -2.38 -10.78 -17.53
CA HIS A 129 -1.40 -11.25 -16.56
C HIS A 129 -2.04 -11.77 -15.26
N GLU A 130 -3.06 -11.08 -14.74
CA GLU A 130 -3.63 -11.42 -13.42
C GLU A 130 -4.63 -12.56 -13.45
N GLU A 131 -5.42 -12.65 -14.52
CA GLU A 131 -6.58 -13.55 -14.58
C GLU A 131 -6.33 -14.78 -15.47
N HIS A 132 -5.23 -14.80 -16.22
CA HIS A 132 -4.90 -15.87 -17.17
C HIS A 132 -3.45 -16.34 -17.05
N ASN A 133 -2.80 -16.14 -15.90
CA ASN A 133 -1.50 -16.79 -15.68
C ASN A 133 -1.72 -18.27 -15.36
N ASP A 134 -1.23 -19.17 -16.23
CA ASP A 134 -1.31 -20.63 -16.04
C ASP A 134 -0.67 -21.09 -14.70
N GLU A 135 0.20 -20.27 -14.09
CA GLU A 135 0.90 -20.61 -12.84
C GLU A 135 0.23 -20.09 -11.55
N HIS A 136 -0.88 -19.33 -11.58
CA HIS A 136 -1.48 -18.81 -10.34
C HIS A 136 -2.82 -19.42 -9.94
N GLN A 137 -2.71 -20.36 -9.00
CA GLN A 137 -3.57 -20.43 -7.83
C GLN A 137 -3.94 -19.02 -7.34
N GLN A 138 -5.25 -18.72 -7.34
CA GLN A 138 -5.96 -17.75 -6.49
C GLN A 138 -5.07 -16.65 -5.86
N ARG A 139 -4.84 -15.55 -6.58
CA ARG A 139 -4.55 -14.28 -5.88
C ARG A 139 -5.79 -13.95 -5.04
N SER A 140 -5.68 -14.07 -3.73
CA SER A 140 -6.73 -13.61 -2.82
C SER A 140 -6.91 -12.10 -3.02
N ILE A 141 -8.16 -11.69 -3.22
CA ILE A 141 -8.59 -10.27 -3.13
C ILE A 141 -7.93 -9.66 -1.90
N ALA A 142 -7.52 -8.39 -1.98
CA ALA A 142 -6.86 -7.68 -0.88
C ALA A 142 -7.55 -7.98 0.46
N THR A 143 -6.82 -8.60 1.39
CA THR A 143 -7.33 -8.99 2.71
C THR A 143 -7.82 -7.74 3.45
N PRO A 144 -9.08 -7.71 3.94
CA PRO A 144 -9.66 -6.53 4.60
C PRO A 144 -8.79 -6.00 5.74
N LEU A 145 -8.63 -4.68 5.84
CA LEU A 145 -7.90 -4.02 6.92
C LEU A 145 -8.86 -3.58 8.03
N TYR A 146 -8.56 -3.97 9.27
CA TYR A 146 -9.26 -3.55 10.47
C TYR A 146 -8.33 -2.70 11.32
N ALA A 147 -8.54 -1.40 11.28
CA ALA A 147 -7.77 -0.42 12.06
C ALA A 147 -8.46 -0.11 13.40
N PHE A 148 -7.65 0.02 14.45
CA PHE A 148 -8.06 0.40 15.81
C PHE A 148 -7.12 1.49 16.35
N SER A 149 -7.68 2.45 17.05
CA SER A 149 -6.94 3.53 17.71
C SER A 149 -7.14 3.45 19.22
N LEU A 150 -6.05 3.37 19.97
CA LEU A 150 -6.05 3.33 21.43
C LEU A 150 -5.33 4.56 21.98
N VAL A 151 -5.77 5.05 23.14
CA VAL A 151 -5.23 6.25 23.76
C VAL A 151 -4.70 5.97 25.16
N VAL A 152 -3.47 6.41 25.38
CA VAL A 152 -2.86 6.52 26.71
C VAL A 152 -2.88 8.00 27.08
N CYS A 153 -3.90 8.41 27.83
CA CYS A 153 -4.06 9.80 28.23
C CYS A 153 -3.54 10.01 29.66
N GLN A 154 -2.58 10.93 29.84
CA GLN A 154 -2.04 11.29 31.14
C GLN A 154 -2.44 12.71 31.52
N ARG A 155 -3.03 12.88 32.71
CA ARG A 155 -3.21 14.17 33.35
C ARG A 155 -1.96 14.49 34.18
N LYS A 156 -1.25 15.57 33.83
CA LYS A 156 0.08 15.84 34.39
C LYS A 156 0.04 16.35 35.82
N ARG A 157 -0.95 17.18 36.19
CA ARG A 157 -1.02 17.79 37.53
C ARG A 157 -0.96 16.80 38.70
N ASP A 158 -1.43 15.57 38.50
CA ASP A 158 -1.46 14.52 39.53
C ASP A 158 -0.95 13.15 39.06
N ASN A 159 -0.27 13.09 37.91
CA ASN A 159 0.29 11.87 37.32
C ASN A 159 -0.71 10.70 37.22
N ARG A 160 -1.95 11.00 36.84
CA ARG A 160 -2.99 9.98 36.64
C ARG A 160 -3.23 9.70 35.17
N PHE A 161 -3.71 8.51 34.89
CA PHE A 161 -4.05 8.03 33.57
C PHE A 161 -5.53 7.74 33.45
N LEU A 162 -6.09 8.05 32.29
CA LEU A 162 -7.49 7.82 31.99
C LEU A 162 -7.73 6.34 31.70
N VAL A 163 -8.71 5.76 32.35
CA VAL A 163 -9.24 4.43 32.03
C VAL A 163 -10.75 4.49 31.88
N VAL A 164 -11.28 3.66 31.00
CA VAL A 164 -12.71 3.44 30.83
C VAL A 164 -13.11 2.14 31.51
N GLN A 165 -14.27 2.12 32.17
CA GLN A 165 -14.89 0.90 32.65
C GLN A 165 -15.81 0.36 31.56
N GLU A 166 -15.36 -0.69 30.90
CA GLU A 166 -16.10 -1.24 29.77
C GLU A 166 -17.39 -1.93 30.20
N SER A 167 -18.38 -1.88 29.31
CA SER A 167 -19.66 -2.56 29.47
C SER A 167 -19.50 -4.09 29.53
N GLY A 168 -20.43 -4.75 30.23
CA GLY A 168 -20.46 -6.21 30.35
C GLY A 168 -19.42 -6.81 31.30
N SER A 169 -19.04 -6.08 32.37
CA SER A 169 -18.12 -6.55 33.41
C SER A 169 -16.75 -6.98 32.89
N LYS A 170 -16.27 -6.34 31.81
CA LYS A 170 -14.95 -6.63 31.21
C LYS A 170 -13.78 -6.03 31.98
N GLY A 171 -14.05 -5.09 32.88
CA GLY A 171 -13.05 -4.39 33.69
C GLY A 171 -12.59 -3.07 33.07
N PHE A 172 -11.51 -2.52 33.61
CA PHE A 172 -10.92 -1.27 33.14
C PHE A 172 -10.02 -1.49 31.92
N TRP A 173 -10.09 -0.54 30.99
CA TRP A 173 -9.30 -0.54 29.76
C TRP A 173 -8.86 0.87 29.36
N LEU A 174 -8.00 0.96 28.33
CA LEU A 174 -7.67 2.22 27.68
C LEU A 174 -8.85 2.69 26.82
N PRO A 175 -9.12 3.99 26.74
CA PRO A 175 -10.04 4.50 25.73
C PRO A 175 -9.60 4.11 24.32
N GLY A 176 -10.54 3.73 23.47
CA GLY A 176 -10.29 3.56 22.05
C GLY A 176 -11.05 2.43 21.37
N GLY A 177 -11.30 2.62 20.09
CA GLY A 177 -12.14 1.73 19.30
C GLY A 177 -11.71 1.62 17.84
N ARG A 178 -12.67 1.19 17.02
CA ARG A 178 -12.44 0.89 15.61
C ARG A 178 -12.46 2.19 14.81
N VAL A 179 -11.58 2.29 13.83
CA VAL A 179 -11.61 3.41 12.89
C VAL A 179 -12.71 3.18 11.86
N GLU A 180 -13.59 4.18 11.71
CA GLU A 180 -14.70 4.12 10.78
C GLU A 180 -14.27 4.32 9.33
N ILE A 181 -15.17 3.99 8.39
CA ILE A 181 -14.89 4.16 6.95
C ILE A 181 -14.77 5.67 6.65
N GLY A 182 -13.63 6.07 6.08
CA GLY A 182 -13.34 7.47 5.77
C GLY A 182 -12.85 8.30 6.97
N GLU A 183 -12.76 7.69 8.16
CA GLU A 183 -12.25 8.34 9.36
C GLU A 183 -10.72 8.28 9.43
N GLN A 184 -10.11 9.36 9.89
CA GLN A 184 -8.67 9.40 10.16
C GLN A 184 -8.35 8.71 11.49
N LEU A 185 -7.21 8.00 11.56
CA LEU A 185 -6.81 7.21 12.74
C LEU A 185 -6.80 8.05 14.04
N ASP A 186 -6.33 9.29 13.96
CA ASP A 186 -6.24 10.21 15.08
C ASP A 186 -7.62 10.77 15.48
N LYS A 187 -8.50 11.00 14.50
CA LYS A 187 -9.89 11.39 14.76
C LYS A 187 -10.70 10.29 15.43
N ALA A 188 -10.45 9.03 15.07
CA ALA A 188 -11.00 7.90 15.82
C ALA A 188 -10.53 7.92 17.29
N ALA A 189 -9.23 8.16 17.56
CA ALA A 189 -8.74 8.25 18.93
C ALA A 189 -9.41 9.38 19.73
N GLU A 190 -9.58 10.57 19.13
CA GLU A 190 -10.26 11.71 19.75
C GLU A 190 -11.75 11.42 20.01
N ARG A 191 -12.46 10.89 19.01
CA ARG A 191 -13.89 10.54 19.08
C ARG A 191 -14.15 9.50 20.16
N GLU A 192 -13.47 8.36 20.08
CA GLU A 192 -13.63 7.24 21.02
C GLU A 192 -13.34 7.66 22.46
N THR A 193 -12.30 8.47 22.68
CA THR A 193 -11.99 8.96 24.03
C THR A 193 -13.08 9.89 24.57
N LEU A 194 -13.68 10.71 23.71
CA LEU A 194 -14.79 11.57 24.10
C LEU A 194 -16.05 10.76 24.39
N GLU A 195 -16.38 9.76 23.57
CA GLU A 195 -17.56 8.90 23.69
C GLU A 195 -17.49 7.99 24.93
N GLU A 196 -16.38 7.28 25.10
CA GLU A 196 -16.21 6.30 26.18
C GLU A 196 -15.88 6.98 27.52
N ALA A 197 -15.06 8.04 27.52
CA ALA A 197 -14.54 8.63 28.75
C ALA A 197 -15.08 10.03 29.07
N GLY A 198 -15.73 10.71 28.12
CA GLY A 198 -16.20 12.09 28.30
C GLY A 198 -15.09 13.14 28.31
N VAL A 199 -13.83 12.76 28.04
CA VAL A 199 -12.67 13.65 28.15
C VAL A 199 -12.19 14.06 26.76
N LYS A 200 -12.19 15.37 26.49
CA LYS A 200 -11.51 15.92 25.31
C LYS A 200 -10.00 15.86 25.50
N ILE A 201 -9.29 15.35 24.50
CA ILE A 201 -7.84 15.14 24.55
C ILE A 201 -7.12 15.94 23.47
N ARG A 202 -5.83 16.16 23.71
CA ARG A 202 -4.84 16.58 22.72
C ARG A 202 -3.88 15.43 22.51
N LEU A 203 -3.82 14.89 21.29
CA LEU A 203 -2.81 13.90 20.94
C LEU A 203 -1.44 14.58 20.91
N ILE A 204 -0.47 14.00 21.63
CA ILE A 204 0.90 14.51 21.74
C ILE A 204 1.84 13.71 20.85
N GLY A 205 1.60 12.40 20.71
CA GLY A 205 2.45 11.55 19.90
C GLY A 205 1.97 10.11 19.81
N ILE A 206 2.80 9.26 19.23
CA ILE A 206 2.54 7.84 19.01
C ILE A 206 3.49 7.04 19.89
N LEU A 207 2.94 6.09 20.64
CA LEU A 207 3.71 5.14 21.42
C LEU A 207 4.09 3.92 20.60
N LYS A 208 3.16 3.44 19.76
CA LYS A 208 3.39 2.26 18.93
C LYS A 208 2.41 2.13 17.78
N ILE A 209 2.88 1.53 16.69
CA ILE A 209 2.08 1.05 15.57
C ILE A 209 2.28 -0.47 15.48
N GLU A 210 1.20 -1.22 15.38
CA GLU A 210 1.23 -2.68 15.28
C GLU A 210 0.43 -3.13 14.06
N PHE A 211 1.09 -3.85 13.15
CA PHE A 211 0.45 -4.50 12.02
C PHE A 211 0.57 -6.02 12.17
N VAL A 212 -0.57 -6.71 12.18
CA VAL A 212 -0.66 -8.16 12.33
C VAL A 212 -1.45 -8.71 11.16
N PRO A 213 -0.77 -9.28 10.13
CA PRO A 213 -1.46 -9.94 9.05
C PRO A 213 -2.03 -11.29 9.52
N ARG A 214 -3.26 -11.61 9.09
CA ARG A 214 -3.87 -12.93 9.23
C ARG A 214 -4.42 -13.37 7.88
N SER A 215 -4.68 -14.67 7.73
CA SER A 215 -5.16 -15.27 6.48
C SER A 215 -6.49 -14.67 5.99
N ASP A 216 -7.31 -14.17 6.90
CA ASP A 216 -8.66 -13.66 6.69
C ASP A 216 -8.78 -12.13 6.85
N ILE A 217 -7.92 -11.54 7.66
CA ILE A 217 -8.01 -10.14 8.09
C ILE A 217 -6.63 -9.56 8.40
N ASN A 218 -6.36 -8.34 7.96
CA ASN A 218 -5.21 -7.57 8.42
C ASN A 218 -5.64 -6.70 9.59
N ARG A 219 -4.91 -6.73 10.71
CA ARG A 219 -5.20 -5.87 11.86
C ARG A 219 -4.11 -4.81 12.01
N LEU A 220 -4.53 -3.54 12.05
CA LEU A 220 -3.69 -2.40 12.38
C LEU A 220 -4.13 -1.82 13.72
N ARG A 221 -3.19 -1.63 14.65
CA ARG A 221 -3.43 -0.89 15.89
C ARG A 221 -2.46 0.27 15.97
N ILE A 222 -2.97 1.42 16.39
CA ILE A 222 -2.15 2.57 16.74
C ILE A 222 -2.42 2.96 18.19
N ILE A 223 -1.35 3.18 18.94
CA ILE A 223 -1.42 3.54 20.34
C ILE A 223 -0.86 4.95 20.46
N TYR A 224 -1.72 5.92 20.76
CA TYR A 224 -1.36 7.31 20.95
C TYR A 224 -1.04 7.63 22.40
N PHE A 225 -0.17 8.60 22.60
CA PHE A 225 -0.03 9.33 23.85
C PHE A 225 -0.80 10.65 23.75
N ALA A 226 -1.55 10.97 24.79
CA ALA A 226 -2.37 12.16 24.85
C ALA A 226 -2.34 12.80 26.23
N GLU A 227 -2.78 14.04 26.27
CA GLU A 227 -3.05 14.80 27.49
C GLU A 227 -4.47 15.36 27.40
N PRO A 228 -5.16 15.65 28.52
CA PRO A 228 -6.40 16.39 28.50
C PRO A 228 -6.23 17.70 27.72
N PHE A 229 -7.26 18.07 26.96
CA PHE A 229 -7.24 19.36 26.27
C PHE A 229 -7.17 20.53 27.27
N ASP A 230 -7.91 20.39 28.38
CA ASP A 230 -7.96 21.29 29.52
C ASP A 230 -7.85 20.44 30.81
N GLU A 231 -6.75 20.57 31.56
CA GLU A 231 -6.56 19.78 32.79
C GLU A 231 -7.49 20.23 33.93
N ASP A 232 -8.01 21.45 33.89
CA ASP A 232 -8.93 21.99 34.90
C ASP A 232 -10.39 21.59 34.65
N ASN A 233 -10.69 21.08 33.45
CA ASN A 233 -12.01 20.61 33.04
C ASN A 233 -11.91 19.29 32.28
N CYS A 234 -11.49 18.25 33.00
CA CYS A 234 -11.27 16.90 32.47
C CYS A 234 -11.89 15.81 33.36
N GLU A 235 -13.03 16.12 33.97
CA GLU A 235 -13.81 15.19 34.75
C GLU A 235 -14.24 14.03 33.84
N PRO A 236 -13.92 12.79 34.21
CA PRO A 236 -14.33 11.65 33.42
C PRO A 236 -15.84 11.43 33.57
N LYS A 237 -16.46 10.93 32.51
CA LYS A 237 -17.85 10.52 32.48
C LYS A 237 -18.18 9.53 33.59
N THR A 238 -19.30 9.75 34.25
CA THR A 238 -19.81 8.89 35.35
C THR A 238 -21.19 8.30 35.07
N ILE A 239 -21.88 8.77 34.03
CA ILE A 239 -23.21 8.27 33.65
C ILE A 239 -23.01 7.11 32.67
N PRO A 240 -23.50 5.89 32.99
CA PRO A 240 -23.43 4.76 32.08
C PRO A 240 -24.25 4.98 30.80
N ASP A 241 -23.73 4.49 29.67
CA ASP A 241 -24.47 4.38 28.41
C ASP A 241 -23.97 3.17 27.58
N TYR A 242 -24.16 3.21 26.25
CA TYR A 242 -23.76 2.13 25.35
C TYR A 242 -22.23 1.98 25.23
N GLU A 243 -21.49 3.08 25.38
CA GLU A 243 -20.05 3.13 25.16
C GLU A 243 -19.29 2.62 26.39
N SER A 244 -19.74 3.01 27.58
CA SER A 244 -19.06 2.65 28.83
C SER A 244 -19.97 2.74 30.04
N TYR A 245 -19.59 2.06 31.13
CA TYR A 245 -20.21 2.30 32.44
C TYR A 245 -19.77 3.65 33.04
N GLY A 246 -18.61 4.15 32.62
CA GLY A 246 -17.99 5.38 33.07
C GLY A 246 -16.49 5.32 32.87
N ALA A 247 -15.78 6.34 33.34
CA ALA A 247 -14.32 6.43 33.28
C ALA A 247 -13.76 7.01 34.59
N MET A 248 -12.46 6.83 34.80
CA MET A 248 -11.77 7.39 35.96
C MET A 248 -10.30 7.64 35.71
N TRP A 249 -9.72 8.47 36.58
CA TRP A 249 -8.29 8.77 36.61
C TRP A 249 -7.59 7.90 37.66
N LEU A 250 -6.72 7.00 37.21
CA LEU A 250 -5.93 6.12 38.08
C LEU A 250 -4.45 6.50 38.08
N THR A 251 -3.81 6.44 39.24
CA THR A 251 -2.34 6.39 39.30
C THR A 251 -1.83 5.05 38.76
N TYR A 252 -0.53 4.96 38.46
CA TYR A 252 0.10 3.71 38.08
C TYR A 252 -0.04 2.64 39.18
N GLU A 253 0.13 3.04 40.44
CA GLU A 253 0.00 2.18 41.62
C GLU A 253 -1.42 1.64 41.78
N GLN A 254 -2.44 2.48 41.59
CA GLN A 254 -3.84 2.05 41.59
C GLN A 254 -4.12 1.08 40.43
N THR A 255 -3.55 1.33 39.25
CA THR A 255 -3.68 0.41 38.10
C THR A 255 -3.04 -0.94 38.37
N LEU A 256 -1.89 -0.97 39.06
CA LEU A 256 -1.24 -2.20 39.51
C LEU A 256 -2.13 -2.97 40.50
N GLN A 257 -2.75 -2.27 41.45
CA GLN A 257 -3.70 -2.87 42.38
C GLN A 257 -4.91 -3.47 41.65
N CYS A 258 -5.52 -2.73 40.72
CA CYS A 258 -6.61 -3.23 39.88
C CYS A 258 -6.20 -4.50 39.10
N ASN A 259 -4.96 -4.54 38.59
CA ASN A 259 -4.44 -5.73 37.91
C ASN A 259 -4.35 -6.94 38.84
N THR A 260 -3.80 -6.78 40.04
CA THR A 260 -3.72 -7.84 41.05
C THR A 260 -5.11 -8.33 41.48
N GLN A 261 -6.11 -7.45 41.45
CA GLN A 261 -7.50 -7.79 41.77
C GLN A 261 -8.29 -8.34 40.57
N GLY A 262 -7.68 -8.50 39.40
CA GLY A 262 -8.36 -8.99 38.19
C GLY A 262 -9.40 -8.03 37.62
N GLN A 263 -9.26 -6.73 37.90
CA GLN A 263 -10.21 -5.68 37.48
C GLN A 263 -9.85 -5.04 36.14
N LEU A 264 -8.71 -5.37 35.53
CA LEU A 264 -8.35 -4.91 34.19
C LEU A 264 -8.84 -5.91 33.14
N ARG A 265 -9.31 -5.41 31.99
CA ARG A 265 -9.62 -6.28 30.83
C ARG A 265 -8.40 -7.05 30.32
N GLY A 266 -7.22 -6.48 30.52
CA GLY A 266 -5.95 -7.10 30.16
C GLY A 266 -4.77 -6.21 30.59
N ASN A 267 -3.57 -6.60 30.17
CA ASN A 267 -2.34 -5.97 30.68
C ASN A 267 -1.94 -4.65 30.00
N GLU A 268 -2.66 -4.18 28.97
CA GLU A 268 -2.24 -2.98 28.22
C GLU A 268 -2.24 -1.69 29.04
N PRO A 269 -3.26 -1.35 29.87
CA PRO A 269 -3.19 -0.19 30.76
C PRO A 269 -1.92 -0.20 31.63
N LEU A 270 -1.66 -1.31 32.33
CA LEU A 270 -0.48 -1.44 33.18
C LEU A 270 0.82 -1.30 32.39
N LYS A 271 0.92 -1.96 31.23
CA LYS A 271 2.09 -1.91 30.35
C LYS A 271 2.39 -0.48 29.90
N TRP A 272 1.39 0.23 29.41
CA TRP A 272 1.58 1.56 28.84
C TRP A 272 1.77 2.62 29.91
N PHE A 273 1.06 2.55 31.03
CA PHE A 273 1.26 3.50 32.13
C PHE A 273 2.67 3.34 32.72
N LYS A 274 3.15 2.09 32.88
CA LYS A 274 4.56 1.84 33.24
C LYS A 274 5.52 2.47 32.24
N TYR A 275 5.26 2.27 30.94
CA TYR A 275 6.11 2.81 29.88
C TYR A 275 6.22 4.35 29.96
N ILE A 276 5.11 5.05 30.19
CA ILE A 276 5.11 6.52 30.35
C ILE A 276 5.80 6.95 31.64
N VAL A 277 5.51 6.30 32.78
CA VAL A 277 6.17 6.61 34.07
C VAL A 277 7.68 6.43 33.99
N GLN A 278 8.16 5.49 33.16
CA GLN A 278 9.59 5.26 32.91
C GLN A 278 10.18 6.18 31.83
N ASN A 279 9.48 7.25 31.44
CA ASN A 279 9.89 8.19 30.40
C ASN A 279 10.16 7.50 29.05
N GLY A 280 9.33 6.52 28.70
CA GLY A 280 9.36 5.88 27.40
C GLY A 280 9.20 6.88 26.26
N THR A 281 9.77 6.55 25.11
CA THR A 281 9.77 7.41 23.93
C THR A 281 8.35 7.65 23.40
N ILE A 282 8.02 8.92 23.23
CA ILE A 282 6.81 9.36 22.52
C ILE A 282 7.26 9.85 21.15
N HIS A 283 6.81 9.18 20.09
CA HIS A 283 7.17 9.55 18.73
C HIS A 283 6.26 10.66 18.20
N SER A 284 6.78 11.49 17.30
CA SER A 284 6.01 12.57 16.67
C SER A 284 4.78 12.03 15.92
N LEU A 285 3.66 12.76 16.01
CA LEU A 285 2.47 12.51 15.19
C LEU A 285 2.77 12.60 13.68
N SER A 286 3.81 13.35 13.29
CA SER A 286 4.22 13.50 11.90
C SER A 286 4.72 12.19 11.24
N ILE A 287 4.94 11.12 12.02
CA ILE A 287 5.20 9.79 11.47
C ILE A 287 4.00 9.29 10.64
N LEU A 288 2.79 9.73 10.99
CA LEU A 288 1.60 9.53 10.15
C LEU A 288 1.38 10.81 9.34
N SER A 289 1.83 10.80 8.09
CA SER A 289 1.55 11.89 7.16
C SER A 289 0.07 11.92 6.82
N LYS A 290 -0.55 13.09 6.97
CA LYS A 290 -1.90 13.35 6.46
C LYS A 290 -1.77 13.91 5.06
N THR A 291 -2.25 13.18 4.07
CA THR A 291 -2.49 13.74 2.74
C THR A 291 -3.96 14.09 2.70
N GLU A 292 -4.29 15.35 2.39
CA GLU A 292 -5.67 15.72 2.09
C GLU A 292 -6.11 14.90 0.87
N VAL A 293 -7.24 14.20 1.00
CA VAL A 293 -7.84 13.36 -0.06
C VAL A 293 -8.89 14.18 -0.79
#